data_AF-A0A536YNQ8-F1
#
_entry.id   AF-A0A536YNQ8-F1
#
_cell.length_a   1.000
_cell.length_b   1.000
_cell.length_c   1.000
_cell.angle_alpha   90.00
_cell.angle_beta   90.00
_cell.angle_gamma   90.00
#
_symmetry.space_group_name_H-M   'P 1'
#
loop_
_entity.id
_entity.type
_entity.pdbx_description
1 polymer ?
#
loop_
_entity_poly.entity_id
_entity_poly.type
_entity_poly.pdbx_seq_one_letter_code
_entity_poly.pdbx_strand_id
1 'polypeptide(L)'
;MLVAAYAATAVAVGPAPEARQDVPRRGLLYEIRTGASTVYLFGTLHVGKPELYPLSRQTNLALAASERLYLEVSLTDATSVNVDTAAAAMYGDGISLGQKLPAALMEKVSARLARYQFPQELALKMKPWMLGQTLLLLE
;
A
#
# COMPACT_ATOMS: atom_id res chain seq x y z
N MET A 1 9.93 -20.80 -27.69
CA MET A 1 9.67 -19.78 -26.65
C MET A 1 8.23 -19.30 -26.86
N LEU A 2 7.27 -19.93 -26.18
CA LEU A 2 5.85 -19.64 -26.34
C LEU A 2 5.47 -18.40 -25.52
N VAL A 3 4.95 -17.37 -26.17
CA VAL A 3 4.24 -16.26 -25.51
C VAL A 3 2.77 -16.66 -25.46
N ALA A 4 2.27 -16.99 -24.28
CA ALA A 4 0.85 -17.20 -24.06
C ALA A 4 0.17 -15.82 -23.95
N ALA A 5 -0.59 -15.46 -24.98
CA ALA A 5 -1.52 -14.33 -24.91
C ALA A 5 -2.75 -14.77 -24.12
N TYR A 6 -2.92 -14.22 -22.91
CA TYR A 6 -4.18 -14.33 -22.19
C TYR A 6 -5.06 -13.14 -22.54
N ALA A 7 -6.21 -13.42 -23.15
CA ALA A 7 -7.27 -12.44 -23.32
C ALA A 7 -7.88 -12.13 -21.95
N ALA A 8 -7.62 -10.94 -21.42
CA ALA A 8 -8.35 -10.43 -20.28
C ALA A 8 -9.77 -10.09 -20.73
N THR A 9 -10.77 -10.75 -20.16
CA THR A 9 -12.17 -10.33 -20.30
C THR A 9 -12.30 -8.92 -19.71
N ALA A 10 -12.65 -7.96 -20.56
CA ALA A 10 -12.91 -6.59 -20.15
C ALA A 10 -14.05 -6.58 -19.11
N VAL A 11 -13.75 -6.16 -17.89
CA VAL A 11 -14.79 -5.77 -16.93
C VAL A 11 -15.33 -4.42 -17.39
N ALA A 12 -16.64 -4.35 -17.62
CA ALA A 12 -17.30 -3.10 -17.96
C ALA A 12 -17.12 -2.10 -16.80
N VAL A 13 -16.41 -1.02 -17.05
CA VAL A 13 -16.25 0.09 -16.10
C VAL A 13 -17.57 0.87 -16.13
N GLY A 14 -18.33 0.82 -15.04
CA GLY A 14 -19.49 1.68 -14.83
C GLY A 14 -19.10 3.16 -14.80
N PRO A 15 -20.08 4.10 -14.89
CA PRO A 15 -19.77 5.52 -14.88
C PRO A 15 -18.95 5.89 -13.65
N ALA A 16 -17.84 6.60 -13.86
CA ALA A 16 -16.96 7.03 -12.79
C ALA A 16 -17.72 7.95 -11.82
N PRO A 17 -17.62 7.73 -10.49
CA PRO A 17 -18.26 8.61 -9.52
C PRO A 17 -17.73 10.05 -9.66
N GLU A 18 -18.60 11.03 -9.36
CA GLU A 18 -18.29 12.45 -9.51
C GLU A 18 -17.08 12.85 -8.65
N ALA A 19 -16.05 13.36 -9.31
CA ALA A 19 -14.76 13.65 -8.68
C ALA A 19 -14.78 15.00 -7.94
N ARG A 20 -14.21 15.03 -6.72
CA ARG A 20 -14.14 16.23 -5.88
C ARG A 20 -13.09 17.22 -6.40
N GLN A 21 -13.44 18.49 -6.54
CA GLN A 21 -12.52 19.55 -7.03
C GLN A 21 -11.57 20.10 -5.95
N ASP A 22 -11.92 19.96 -4.67
CA ASP A 22 -11.16 20.49 -3.53
C ASP A 22 -10.27 19.45 -2.82
N VAL A 23 -9.78 18.44 -3.53
CA VAL A 23 -8.83 17.49 -2.92
C VAL A 23 -7.45 18.18 -2.83
N PRO A 24 -6.82 18.26 -1.64
CA PRO A 24 -5.48 18.81 -1.51
C PRO A 24 -4.54 18.12 -2.50
N ARG A 25 -3.70 18.88 -3.21
CA ARG A 25 -2.69 18.34 -4.11
C ARG A 25 -1.62 17.61 -3.30
N ARG A 26 -1.86 16.33 -3.01
CA ARG A 26 -0.99 15.46 -2.18
C ARG A 26 0.14 14.80 -2.97
N GLY A 27 0.30 15.10 -4.26
CA GLY A 27 1.42 14.61 -5.06
C GLY A 27 1.44 13.10 -5.30
N LEU A 28 0.28 12.44 -5.33
CA LEU A 28 0.19 10.98 -5.47
C LEU A 28 0.22 10.48 -6.93
N LEU A 29 0.11 11.38 -7.89
CA LEU A 29 0.13 11.07 -9.32
C LEU A 29 1.26 11.84 -9.99
N TYR A 30 2.16 11.09 -10.63
CA TYR A 30 3.24 11.62 -11.44
C TYR A 30 2.97 11.30 -12.91
N GLU A 31 3.13 12.30 -13.77
CA GLU A 31 3.03 12.15 -15.22
C GLU A 31 4.43 12.22 -15.83
N ILE A 32 4.77 11.24 -16.65
CA ILE A 32 6.05 11.14 -17.36
C ILE A 32 5.73 11.06 -18.85
N ARG A 33 6.26 11.99 -19.65
CA ARG A 33 6.03 12.04 -21.10
C ARG A 33 7.34 11.83 -21.84
N THR A 34 7.31 11.01 -22.88
CA THR A 34 8.47 10.78 -23.77
C THR A 34 7.95 10.55 -25.19
N GLY A 35 8.20 11.52 -26.08
CA GLY A 35 7.66 11.50 -27.44
C GLY A 35 6.13 11.42 -27.43
N ALA A 36 5.58 10.40 -28.08
CA ALA A 36 4.14 10.13 -28.10
C ALA A 36 3.64 9.32 -26.88
N SER A 37 4.53 8.84 -26.01
CA SER A 37 4.20 7.98 -24.88
C SER A 37 3.97 8.79 -23.60
N THR A 38 2.98 8.38 -22.81
CA THR A 38 2.71 8.91 -21.47
C THR A 38 2.64 7.76 -20.48
N VAL A 39 3.34 7.89 -19.35
CA VAL A 39 3.29 6.96 -18.22
C VAL A 39 2.80 7.72 -17.01
N TYR A 40 1.82 7.14 -16.33
CA TYR A 40 1.34 7.62 -15.04
C TYR A 40 1.86 6.71 -13.93
N LEU A 41 2.58 7.29 -12.97
CA LEU A 41 2.93 6.62 -11.73
C LEU A 41 2.02 7.14 -10.63
N PHE A 42 1.06 6.32 -10.22
CA PHE A 42 0.21 6.59 -9.07
C PHE A 42 0.80 5.87 -7.85
N GLY A 43 1.40 6.61 -6.90
CA GLY A 43 2.22 5.98 -5.86
C GLY A 43 2.71 6.89 -4.73
N THR A 44 3.54 6.29 -3.85
CA THR A 44 3.97 6.67 -2.49
C THR A 44 2.99 6.39 -1.34
N LEU A 45 1.81 5.86 -1.65
CA LEU A 45 0.77 5.54 -0.68
C LEU A 45 0.65 4.02 -0.46
N HIS A 46 1.05 3.53 0.71
CA HIS A 46 0.83 2.13 1.09
C HIS A 46 -0.56 1.90 1.69
N VAL A 47 -1.08 2.89 2.43
CA VAL A 47 -2.40 2.87 3.07
C VAL A 47 -3.06 4.23 2.89
N GLY A 48 -4.20 4.25 2.20
CA GLY A 48 -5.05 5.43 2.06
C GLY A 48 -6.03 5.56 3.21
N LYS A 49 -6.28 6.80 3.66
CA LYS A 49 -7.43 7.07 4.53
C LYS A 49 -8.74 6.98 3.73
N PRO A 50 -9.89 6.69 4.36
CA PRO A 50 -11.17 6.59 3.66
C PRO A 50 -11.51 7.83 2.82
N GLU A 51 -11.11 9.02 3.28
CA GLU A 51 -11.39 10.30 2.59
C GLU A 51 -10.58 10.48 1.30
N LEU A 52 -9.63 9.58 1.00
CA LEU A 52 -8.94 9.56 -0.28
C LEU A 52 -9.88 9.16 -1.43
N TYR A 53 -10.95 8.42 -1.12
CA TYR A 53 -11.97 8.06 -2.11
C TYR A 53 -13.17 9.02 -2.05
N PRO A 54 -13.75 9.38 -3.22
CA PRO A 54 -13.29 9.04 -4.57
C PRO A 54 -11.96 9.73 -4.93
N LEU A 55 -11.14 9.07 -5.76
CA LEU A 55 -9.87 9.64 -6.21
C LEU A 55 -10.09 10.97 -6.95
N SER A 56 -9.02 11.75 -7.06
CA SER A 56 -9.09 13.03 -7.77
C SER A 56 -9.53 12.87 -9.22
N ARG A 57 -10.17 13.91 -9.79
CA ARG A 57 -10.59 13.92 -11.20
C ARG A 57 -9.43 13.58 -12.13
N GLN A 58 -8.26 14.16 -11.88
CA GLN A 58 -7.06 13.95 -12.70
C GLN A 58 -6.60 12.48 -12.66
N THR A 59 -6.62 11.87 -11.47
CA THR A 59 -6.28 10.45 -11.31
C THR A 59 -7.26 9.55 -12.04
N ASN A 60 -8.57 9.79 -11.89
CA ASN A 60 -9.58 9.00 -12.59
C ASN A 60 -9.48 9.14 -14.11
N LEU A 61 -9.18 10.34 -14.63
CA LEU A 61 -8.96 10.56 -16.06
C LEU A 61 -7.70 9.85 -16.56
N ALA A 62 -6.59 9.91 -15.82
CA ALA A 62 -5.35 9.22 -16.17
C ALA A 62 -5.53 7.70 -16.19
N LEU A 63 -6.23 7.14 -15.19
CA LEU A 63 -6.58 5.72 -15.14
C LEU A 63 -7.46 5.33 -16.33
N ALA A 64 -8.50 6.10 -16.64
CA ALA A 64 -9.42 5.80 -17.75
C ALA A 64 -8.76 5.93 -19.14
N ALA A 65 -7.77 6.82 -19.29
CA ALA A 65 -7.04 7.00 -20.54
C ALA A 65 -5.89 5.99 -20.74
N SER A 66 -5.54 5.23 -19.71
CA SER A 66 -4.41 4.29 -19.76
C SER A 66 -4.82 2.98 -20.44
N GLU A 67 -4.06 2.57 -21.47
CA GLU A 67 -4.30 1.29 -22.16
C GLU A 67 -3.95 0.06 -21.31
N ARG A 68 -3.04 0.23 -20.34
CA ARG A 68 -2.50 -0.86 -19.50
C ARG A 68 -2.35 -0.37 -18.07
N LEU A 69 -2.69 -1.23 -17.12
CA LEU A 69 -2.49 -1.02 -15.68
C LEU A 69 -1.48 -2.04 -15.16
N TYR A 70 -0.41 -1.54 -14.53
CA TYR A 70 0.59 -2.36 -13.86
C TYR A 70 0.46 -2.10 -12.35
N LEU A 71 0.32 -3.18 -11.58
CA LEU A 71 0.24 -3.14 -10.12
C LEU A 71 1.58 -3.59 -9.53
N GLU A 72 1.97 -3.04 -8.38
CA GLU A 72 3.18 -3.45 -7.64
C GLU A 72 3.12 -4.92 -7.23
N VAL A 73 1.91 -5.42 -6.99
CA VAL A 73 1.65 -6.79 -6.59
C VAL A 73 0.55 -7.40 -7.46
N SER A 74 0.75 -8.65 -7.86
CA SER A 74 -0.28 -9.38 -8.58
C SER A 74 -1.39 -9.78 -7.62
N LEU A 75 -2.62 -9.35 -7.91
CA LEU A 75 -3.80 -9.74 -7.14
C LEU A 75 -4.23 -11.18 -7.42
N THR A 76 -3.72 -11.81 -8.48
CA THR A 76 -4.07 -13.20 -8.84
C THR A 76 -3.39 -14.24 -7.95
N ASP A 77 -2.33 -13.85 -7.22
CA ASP A 77 -1.57 -14.72 -6.33
C ASP A 77 -1.40 -14.08 -4.94
N ALA A 78 -2.50 -13.53 -4.42
CA ALA A 78 -2.49 -12.84 -3.13
C ALA A 78 -2.03 -13.76 -1.98
N THR A 79 -2.22 -15.07 -2.10
CA THR A 79 -1.81 -16.04 -1.07
C THR A 79 -0.28 -16.13 -0.95
N SER A 80 0.46 -16.27 -2.05
CA SER A 80 1.92 -16.37 -2.00
C SER A 80 2.53 -15.08 -1.45
N VAL A 81 2.04 -13.94 -1.93
CA VAL A 81 2.43 -12.60 -1.47
C VAL A 81 2.25 -12.48 0.05
N ASN A 82 1.10 -12.91 0.59
CA ASN A 82 0.84 -12.84 2.03
C ASN A 82 1.81 -13.71 2.83
N VAL A 83 2.12 -14.91 2.36
CA VAL A 83 3.05 -15.84 3.02
C VAL A 83 4.46 -15.24 3.03
N ASP A 84 4.95 -14.78 1.88
CA ASP A 84 6.29 -14.21 1.74
C ASP A 84 6.42 -12.92 2.54
N THR A 85 5.38 -12.09 2.55
CA THR A 85 5.34 -10.87 3.36
C THR A 85 5.37 -11.20 4.84
N ALA A 86 4.59 -12.17 5.32
CA ALA A 86 4.58 -12.57 6.71
C ALA A 86 5.95 -13.11 7.16
N ALA A 87 6.57 -13.96 6.34
CA ALA A 87 7.92 -14.47 6.61
C ALA A 87 8.97 -13.35 6.64
N ALA A 88 8.87 -12.37 5.74
CA ALA A 88 9.75 -11.22 5.72
C ALA A 88 9.50 -10.25 6.88
N ALA A 89 8.26 -10.19 7.39
CA ALA A 89 7.82 -9.23 8.38
C ALA A 89 8.11 -9.62 9.82
N MET A 90 8.24 -10.90 10.14
CA MET A 90 8.49 -11.38 11.49
C MET A 90 9.97 -11.60 11.77
N TYR A 91 10.37 -11.42 13.02
CA TYR A 91 11.64 -11.96 13.51
C TYR A 91 11.54 -13.48 13.66
N GLY A 92 12.66 -14.16 13.42
CA GLY A 92 12.83 -15.56 13.79
C GLY A 92 13.07 -15.72 15.30
N ASP A 93 13.18 -16.97 15.74
CA ASP A 93 13.33 -17.30 17.16
C ASP A 93 14.55 -16.63 17.80
N GLY A 94 14.38 -16.20 19.05
CA GLY A 94 15.44 -15.58 19.87
C GLY A 94 15.74 -14.11 19.53
N ILE A 95 15.14 -13.55 18.47
CA ILE A 95 15.26 -12.13 18.13
C ILE A 95 13.91 -11.43 18.35
N SER A 96 13.92 -10.24 18.93
CA SER A 96 12.70 -9.43 19.08
C SER A 96 12.94 -7.95 18.81
N LEU A 97 11.84 -7.24 18.59
CA LEU A 97 11.84 -5.78 18.42
C LEU A 97 12.49 -5.06 19.61
N GLY A 98 12.25 -5.54 20.84
CA GLY A 98 12.78 -4.93 22.06
C GLY A 98 14.31 -4.92 22.13
N GLN A 99 14.98 -5.87 21.46
CA GLN A 99 16.44 -5.90 21.35
C GLN A 99 16.97 -4.98 20.24
N LYS A 100 16.10 -4.54 19.32
CA LYS A 100 16.48 -3.80 18.11
C LYS A 100 16.20 -2.32 18.20
N LEU A 101 15.29 -1.90 19.09
CA LEU A 101 14.97 -0.50 19.31
C LEU A 101 15.60 0.02 20.60
N PRO A 102 16.04 1.29 20.64
CA PRO A 102 16.45 1.93 21.90
C PRO A 102 15.30 1.94 22.92
N ALA A 103 15.63 1.83 24.21
CA ALA A 103 14.64 1.72 25.28
C ALA A 103 13.59 2.86 25.26
N ALA A 104 14.04 4.11 25.11
CA ALA A 104 13.15 5.27 25.03
C ALA A 104 12.18 5.24 23.82
N LEU A 105 12.55 4.56 22.72
CA LEU A 105 11.65 4.36 21.59
C LEU A 105 10.67 3.22 21.86
N MET A 106 11.12 2.13 22.48
CA MET A 106 10.25 1.03 22.91
C MET A 106 9.15 1.49 23.87
N GLU A 107 9.46 2.40 24.80
CA GLU A 107 8.45 2.97 25.70
C GLU A 107 7.35 3.71 24.94
N LYS A 108 7.72 4.52 23.93
CA LYS A 108 6.76 5.22 23.06
C LYS A 108 5.92 4.24 22.26
N VAL A 109 6.53 3.17 21.74
CA VAL A 109 5.83 2.09 21.03
C VAL A 109 4.82 1.42 21.96
N SER A 110 5.23 0.96 23.14
CA SER A 110 4.34 0.31 24.11
C SER A 110 3.16 1.18 24.50
N ALA A 111 3.36 2.49 24.70
CA ALA A 111 2.28 3.42 24.98
C ALA A 111 1.27 3.53 23.83
N ARG A 112 1.72 3.51 22.58
CA ARG A 112 0.85 3.49 21.39
C ARG A 112 0.08 2.17 21.27
N LEU A 113 0.75 1.03 21.47
CA LEU A 113 0.10 -0.28 21.44
C LEU A 113 -1.00 -0.40 22.50
N ALA A 114 -0.72 0.06 23.73
CA ALA A 114 -1.71 0.09 24.80
C ALA A 114 -2.94 0.96 24.45
N ARG A 115 -2.72 2.14 23.83
CA ARG A 115 -3.81 3.02 23.37
C ARG A 115 -4.74 2.32 22.36
N TYR A 116 -4.18 1.51 21.48
CA TYR A 116 -4.93 0.78 20.44
C TYR A 116 -5.35 -0.64 20.86
N GLN A 117 -5.15 -1.00 22.14
CA GLN A 117 -5.37 -2.35 22.65
C GLN A 117 -4.69 -3.45 21.80
N PHE A 118 -3.54 -3.14 21.20
CA PHE A 118 -2.79 -4.07 20.38
C PHE A 118 -1.87 -4.95 21.26
N PRO A 119 -1.85 -6.28 21.08
CA PRO A 119 -1.03 -7.17 21.90
C PRO A 119 0.47 -6.88 21.76
N GLN A 120 1.13 -6.57 22.88
CA GLN A 120 2.56 -6.26 22.88
C GLN A 120 3.40 -7.47 22.46
N GLU A 121 2.98 -8.68 22.81
CA GLU A 121 3.64 -9.93 22.44
C GLU A 121 3.67 -10.15 20.94
N LEU A 122 2.62 -9.72 20.23
CA LEU A 122 2.56 -9.77 18.78
C LEU A 122 3.48 -8.71 18.16
N ALA A 123 3.47 -7.49 18.70
CA ALA A 123 4.34 -6.42 18.23
C ALA A 123 5.83 -6.74 18.39
N LEU A 124 6.22 -7.43 19.47
CA LEU A 124 7.61 -7.82 19.72
C LEU A 124 8.17 -8.79 18.68
N LYS A 125 7.30 -9.54 17.99
CA LYS A 125 7.68 -10.46 16.90
C LYS A 125 7.79 -9.76 15.55
N MET A 126 7.23 -8.56 15.40
CA MET A 126 7.27 -7.81 14.14
C MET A 126 8.61 -7.09 13.97
N LYS A 127 9.12 -7.06 12.73
CA LYS A 127 10.19 -6.14 12.35
C LYS A 127 9.67 -4.70 12.34
N PRO A 128 10.54 -3.68 12.57
CA PRO A 128 10.14 -2.28 12.70
C PRO A 128 9.25 -1.76 11.58
N TRP A 129 9.53 -2.13 10.33
CA TRP A 129 8.74 -1.68 9.18
C TRP A 129 7.29 -2.21 9.24
N MET A 130 7.09 -3.49 9.59
CA MET A 130 5.76 -4.08 9.70
C MET A 130 4.99 -3.48 10.87
N LEU A 131 5.65 -3.25 12.01
CA LEU A 131 5.01 -2.59 13.13
C LEU A 131 4.61 -1.15 12.79
N GLY A 132 5.46 -0.42 12.06
CA GLY A 132 5.13 0.92 11.57
C GLY A 132 3.86 0.94 10.71
N GLN A 133 3.74 0.00 9.77
CA GLN A 133 2.55 -0.15 8.93
C GLN A 133 1.31 -0.52 9.77
N THR A 134 1.47 -1.39 10.76
CA THR A 134 0.38 -1.79 11.67
C THR A 134 -0.13 -0.61 12.48
N LEU A 135 0.77 0.18 13.08
CA LEU A 135 0.41 1.37 13.85
C LEU A 135 -0.27 2.44 12.97
N LEU A 136 0.16 2.60 11.72
CA LEU A 136 -0.47 3.50 10.76
C LEU A 136 -1.93 3.11 10.48
N LEU A 137 -2.26 1.81 10.48
CA LEU A 137 -3.62 1.32 10.28
C LEU A 137 -4.51 1.47 11.51
N LEU A 138 -3.92 1.55 12.71
CA LEU A 138 -4.64 1.68 13.97
C LEU A 138 -4.88 3.14 14.39
N GLU A 139 -4.11 4.08 13.85
CA GLU A 139 -4.27 5.53 14.01
C GLU A 139 -5.54 6.09 13.36
#